data_AF-A0A2V6M3G6-F1
#
_entry.id   AF-A0A2V6M3G6-F1
#
_cell.length_a   1.000
_cell.length_b   1.000
_cell.length_c   1.000
_cell.angle_alpha   90.00
_cell.angle_beta   90.00
_cell.angle_gamma   90.00
#
_symmetry.space_group_name_H-M   'P 1'
#
loop_
_entity.id
_entity.type
_entity.pdbx_description
1 polymer ?
#
loop_
_entity_poly.entity_id
_entity_poly.type
_entity_poly.pdbx_seq_one_letter_code
_entity_poly.pdbx_strand_id
1 'polypeptide(L)'
;MKYQNALDKLWNHANLPEKGLKREDSFLFTAWQAEQTRLPQDFQRLYEDTLSCLAVINIHLNGAVPSETITETPRPIDSALCYSMSAILCGGWSDYFKWSQKGAFPKDFLDAYASMLVRIGIAWDLVLAGDMDSIPEDTELEFRMQQA
;
A
#
# COMPACT_ATOMS: atom_id res chain seq x y z
N MET A 1 -14.90 6.58 2.58
CA MET A 1 -14.20 6.36 3.88
C MET A 1 -13.66 7.70 4.38
N LYS A 2 -13.54 7.92 5.70
CA LYS A 2 -12.93 9.14 6.27
C LYS A 2 -11.41 9.00 6.40
N TYR A 3 -10.68 10.11 6.38
CA TYR A 3 -9.21 10.14 6.51
C TYR A 3 -8.69 9.34 7.71
N GLN A 4 -9.23 9.57 8.91
CA GLN A 4 -8.77 8.84 10.10
C GLN A 4 -8.96 7.32 9.99
N ASN A 5 -10.04 6.87 9.35
CA ASN A 5 -10.28 5.45 9.13
C ASN A 5 -9.26 4.86 8.13
N ALA A 6 -8.86 5.64 7.11
CA ALA A 6 -7.82 5.24 6.17
C ALA A 6 -6.46 5.11 6.87
N LEU A 7 -6.12 6.06 7.75
CA LEU A 7 -4.91 5.98 8.57
C LEU A 7 -4.93 4.76 9.50
N ASP A 8 -6.02 4.53 10.23
CA ASP A 8 -6.11 3.39 11.15
C ASP A 8 -6.01 2.05 10.38
N LYS A 9 -6.53 1.97 9.14
CA LYS A 9 -6.36 0.81 8.27
C LYS A 9 -4.92 0.63 7.78
N LEU A 10 -4.25 1.68 7.33
CA LEU A 10 -2.83 1.59 6.94
C LEU A 10 -1.95 1.20 8.13
N TRP A 11 -2.25 1.73 9.31
CA TRP A 11 -1.60 1.35 10.56
C TRP A 11 -1.78 -0.14 10.85
N ASN A 12 -2.99 -0.67 10.61
CA ASN A 12 -3.26 -2.11 10.69
C ASN A 12 -2.48 -2.91 9.64
N HIS A 13 -2.45 -2.46 8.38
CA HIS A 13 -1.66 -3.11 7.33
C HIS A 13 -0.16 -3.18 7.66
N ALA A 14 0.36 -2.18 8.37
CA ALA A 14 1.71 -2.15 8.93
C ALA A 14 1.90 -3.06 10.17
N ASN A 15 0.87 -3.79 10.60
CA ASN A 15 0.87 -4.69 11.76
C ASN A 15 1.34 -4.02 13.05
N LEU A 16 0.95 -2.76 13.24
CA LEU A 16 1.26 -1.98 14.43
C LEU A 16 0.16 -2.17 15.52
N PRO A 17 0.49 -2.06 16.83
CA PRO A 17 -0.43 -2.37 17.92
C PRO A 17 -1.79 -1.66 17.81
N GLU A 18 -2.85 -2.43 18.02
CA GLU A 18 -4.21 -2.16 17.53
C GLU A 18 -5.03 -1.14 18.34
N LYS A 19 -5.97 -0.50 17.62
CA LYS A 19 -7.19 0.17 18.10
C LYS A 19 -8.47 -0.66 17.75
N GLY A 20 -8.41 -2.00 17.82
CA GLY A 20 -9.58 -2.87 17.67
C GLY A 20 -9.99 -3.28 16.24
N LEU A 21 -9.07 -3.22 15.27
CA LEU A 21 -9.25 -3.86 13.95
C LEU A 21 -8.95 -5.36 14.05
N LYS A 22 -9.20 -6.12 12.98
CA LYS A 22 -8.84 -7.55 12.93
C LYS A 22 -7.45 -7.70 12.32
N ARG A 23 -6.61 -8.56 12.92
CA ARG A 23 -5.27 -8.85 12.41
C ARG A 23 -5.29 -9.47 11.02
N GLU A 24 -6.33 -10.22 10.68
CA GLU A 24 -6.50 -10.82 9.35
C GLU A 24 -6.74 -9.77 8.25
N ASP A 25 -7.02 -8.52 8.62
CA ASP A 25 -7.09 -7.38 7.70
C ASP A 25 -5.72 -6.67 7.56
N SER A 26 -4.65 -7.21 8.12
CA SER A 26 -3.29 -6.65 8.02
C SER A 26 -2.48 -7.30 6.90
N PHE A 27 -1.81 -6.47 6.10
CA PHE A 27 -0.92 -6.90 5.02
C PHE A 27 0.28 -7.67 5.57
N LEU A 28 1.01 -7.08 6.51
CA LEU A 28 2.20 -7.71 7.10
C LEU A 28 1.86 -8.90 8.00
N PHE A 29 0.70 -8.89 8.67
CA PHE A 29 0.27 -10.09 9.40
C PHE A 29 -0.03 -11.25 8.44
N THR A 30 -0.68 -10.98 7.31
CA THR A 30 -0.97 -12.00 6.29
C THR A 30 0.32 -12.55 5.67
N ALA A 31 1.33 -11.70 5.46
CA ALA A 31 2.67 -12.13 5.06
C ALA A 31 3.34 -13.03 6.11
N TRP A 32 3.29 -12.64 7.38
CA TRP A 32 3.77 -13.48 8.48
C TRP A 32 3.05 -14.84 8.51
N GLN A 33 1.72 -14.85 8.34
CA GLN A 33 0.93 -16.08 8.30
C GLN A 33 1.31 -16.98 7.12
N ALA A 34 1.50 -16.41 5.92
CA ALA A 34 1.99 -17.14 4.76
C ALA A 34 3.30 -17.86 5.08
N GLU A 35 4.23 -17.18 5.75
CA GLU A 35 5.49 -17.78 6.17
C GLU A 35 5.31 -18.93 7.17
N GLN A 36 4.43 -18.77 8.17
CA GLN A 36 4.17 -19.81 9.17
C GLN A 36 3.54 -21.05 8.56
N THR A 37 2.56 -20.88 7.67
CA THR A 37 1.82 -21.99 7.07
C THR A 37 2.52 -22.59 5.87
N ARG A 38 3.51 -21.88 5.29
CA ARG A 38 4.14 -22.22 3.99
C ARG A 38 3.12 -22.37 2.87
N LEU A 39 2.01 -21.63 2.96
CA LEU A 39 0.94 -21.63 1.96
C LEU A 39 0.78 -20.22 1.38
N PRO A 40 0.68 -20.09 0.05
CA PRO A 40 0.31 -18.83 -0.59
C PRO A 40 -0.99 -18.27 0.02
N GLN A 41 -0.98 -16.98 0.36
CA GLN A 41 -2.17 -16.26 0.81
C GLN A 41 -2.69 -15.37 -0.31
N ASP A 42 -3.97 -15.02 -0.26
CA ASP A 42 -4.54 -14.05 -1.19
C ASP A 42 -4.34 -12.61 -0.65
N PHE A 43 -3.46 -11.86 -1.31
CA PHE A 43 -3.18 -10.46 -0.97
C PHE A 43 -4.04 -9.46 -1.75
N GLN A 44 -4.82 -9.90 -2.75
CA GLN A 44 -5.52 -9.00 -3.66
C GLN A 44 -6.42 -8.03 -2.90
N ARG A 45 -7.23 -8.55 -1.97
CA ARG A 45 -8.11 -7.74 -1.12
C ARG A 45 -7.34 -6.70 -0.28
N LEU A 46 -6.18 -7.08 0.27
CA LEU A 46 -5.39 -6.21 1.14
C LEU A 46 -4.68 -5.11 0.34
N TYR A 47 -4.24 -5.44 -0.87
CA TYR A 47 -3.72 -4.49 -1.84
C TYR A 47 -4.80 -3.47 -2.26
N GLU A 48 -5.99 -3.92 -2.64
CA GLU A 48 -7.11 -3.05 -3.01
C GLU A 48 -7.55 -2.14 -1.86
N ASP A 49 -7.56 -2.66 -0.62
CA ASP A 49 -7.85 -1.84 0.56
C ASP A 49 -6.77 -0.80 0.83
N THR A 50 -5.49 -1.14 0.59
CA THR A 50 -4.37 -0.19 0.68
C THR A 50 -4.52 0.94 -0.33
N LEU A 51 -4.82 0.63 -1.61
CA LEU A 51 -5.08 1.66 -2.62
C LEU A 51 -6.29 2.52 -2.30
N SER A 52 -7.35 1.91 -1.77
CA SER A 52 -8.55 2.64 -1.33
C SER A 52 -8.24 3.61 -0.18
N CYS A 53 -7.33 3.23 0.73
CA CYS A 53 -6.83 4.12 1.77
C CYS A 53 -6.04 5.29 1.18
N LEU A 54 -5.13 5.02 0.25
CA LEU A 54 -4.32 6.04 -0.40
C LEU A 54 -5.17 7.03 -1.21
N ALA A 55 -6.23 6.58 -1.90
CA ALA A 55 -7.15 7.47 -2.61
C ALA A 55 -7.84 8.47 -1.66
N VAL A 56 -8.27 8.02 -0.48
CA VAL A 56 -8.87 8.91 0.53
C VAL A 56 -7.86 9.89 1.11
N ILE A 57 -6.63 9.43 1.30
CA ILE A 57 -5.52 10.26 1.81
C ILE A 57 -5.13 11.31 0.78
N ASN A 58 -5.08 10.95 -0.50
CA ASN A 58 -4.84 11.87 -1.60
C ASN A 58 -5.84 13.03 -1.57
N ILE A 59 -7.14 12.71 -1.50
CA ILE A 59 -8.19 13.73 -1.42
C ILE A 59 -8.06 14.61 -0.17
N HIS A 60 -7.61 14.04 0.94
CA HIS A 60 -7.43 14.79 2.18
C HIS A 60 -6.24 15.76 2.11
N LEU A 61 -5.12 15.33 1.52
CA LEU A 61 -3.88 16.09 1.45
C LEU A 61 -3.90 17.11 0.32
N ASN A 62 -4.41 16.69 -0.84
CA ASN A 62 -4.35 17.41 -2.12
C ASN A 62 -5.75 17.90 -2.56
N GLY A 63 -6.76 17.85 -1.69
CA GLY A 63 -8.09 18.39 -2.01
C GLY A 63 -8.94 17.48 -2.90
N ALA A 64 -10.16 17.94 -3.22
CA ALA A 64 -11.16 17.12 -3.91
C ALA A 64 -10.81 16.81 -5.38
N VAL A 65 -10.02 17.68 -6.01
CA VAL A 65 -9.50 17.54 -7.37
C VAL A 65 -8.00 17.86 -7.31
N PRO A 66 -7.16 16.88 -6.93
CA PRO A 66 -5.71 17.06 -6.77
C PRO A 66 -5.03 17.81 -7.91
N SER A 67 -5.36 17.47 -9.15
CA SER A 67 -4.78 18.10 -10.36
C SER A 67 -5.01 19.62 -10.43
N GLU A 68 -6.06 20.15 -9.78
CA GLU A 68 -6.37 21.59 -9.74
C GLU A 68 -5.68 22.32 -8.57
N THR A 69 -5.15 21.59 -7.59
CA THR A 69 -4.60 22.15 -6.33
C THR A 69 -3.08 22.27 -6.31
N ILE A 70 -2.38 21.96 -7.41
CA ILE A 70 -0.91 22.01 -7.52
C ILE A 70 -0.31 23.36 -7.10
N THR A 71 -1.10 24.43 -7.13
CA THR A 71 -0.67 25.79 -6.72
C THR A 71 -0.90 26.11 -5.24
N GLU A 72 -1.61 25.25 -4.50
CA GLU A 72 -1.86 25.41 -3.07
C GLU A 72 -0.65 24.95 -2.25
N THR A 73 -0.50 25.49 -1.04
CA THR A 73 0.54 25.01 -0.13
C THR A 73 0.23 23.59 0.30
N PRO A 74 1.12 22.60 0.07
CA PRO A 74 0.86 21.21 0.44
C PRO A 74 0.54 21.08 1.92
N ARG A 75 -0.45 20.25 2.24
CA ARG A 75 -0.74 19.91 3.64
C ARG A 75 0.41 19.10 4.22
N PRO A 76 0.78 19.33 5.50
CA PRO A 76 1.82 18.54 6.13
C PRO A 76 1.40 17.07 6.20
N ILE A 77 2.33 16.19 5.85
CA ILE A 77 2.11 14.74 5.92
C ILE A 77 2.39 14.28 7.35
N ASP A 78 1.45 13.50 7.91
CA ASP A 78 1.62 12.92 9.23
C ASP A 78 2.75 11.87 9.24
N SER A 79 3.65 11.96 10.22
CA SER A 79 4.66 10.95 10.52
C SER A 79 4.09 9.53 10.63
N ALA A 80 2.87 9.38 11.16
CA ALA A 80 2.19 8.11 11.30
C ALA A 80 1.86 7.47 9.94
N LEU A 81 1.47 8.30 8.96
CA LEU A 81 1.21 7.87 7.59
C LEU A 81 2.52 7.44 6.92
N CYS A 82 3.56 8.28 6.97
CA CYS A 82 4.87 7.95 6.41
C CYS A 82 5.43 6.64 6.98
N TYR A 83 5.33 6.47 8.31
CA TYR A 83 5.80 5.27 8.97
C TYR A 83 5.00 4.02 8.56
N SER A 84 3.67 4.13 8.45
CA SER A 84 2.83 3.01 8.01
C SER A 84 3.17 2.57 6.59
N MET A 85 3.33 3.52 5.66
CA MET A 85 3.71 3.21 4.27
C MET A 85 5.12 2.62 4.19
N SER A 86 6.07 3.18 4.94
CA SER A 86 7.43 2.64 5.02
C SER A 86 7.42 1.21 5.58
N ALA A 87 6.67 0.95 6.64
CA ALA A 87 6.57 -0.38 7.24
C ALA A 87 5.99 -1.40 6.26
N ILE A 88 4.89 -1.08 5.57
CA ILE A 88 4.27 -1.96 4.56
C ILE A 88 5.26 -2.28 3.44
N LEU A 89 5.90 -1.27 2.84
CA LEU A 89 6.81 -1.45 1.72
C LEU A 89 8.10 -2.16 2.13
N CYS A 90 8.76 -1.71 3.20
CA CYS A 90 10.01 -2.32 3.67
C CYS A 90 9.78 -3.76 4.16
N GLY A 91 8.70 -4.00 4.92
CA GLY A 91 8.31 -5.33 5.37
C GLY A 91 7.99 -6.25 4.19
N GLY A 92 7.15 -5.78 3.27
CA GLY A 92 6.77 -6.54 2.08
C GLY A 92 7.96 -6.92 1.20
N TRP A 93 8.87 -5.98 0.91
CA TRP A 93 10.07 -6.28 0.15
C TRP A 93 11.02 -7.23 0.90
N SER A 94 11.17 -7.07 2.22
CA SER A 94 11.97 -7.98 3.04
C SER A 94 11.45 -9.42 2.94
N ASP A 95 10.13 -9.59 3.06
CA ASP A 95 9.46 -10.87 2.91
C ASP A 95 9.66 -11.46 1.51
N TYR A 96 9.44 -10.67 0.45
CA TYR A 96 9.69 -11.10 -0.93
C TYR A 96 11.12 -11.62 -1.12
N PHE A 97 12.14 -10.85 -0.72
CA PHE A 97 13.54 -11.25 -0.90
C PHE A 97 13.87 -12.52 -0.11
N LYS A 98 13.39 -12.61 1.13
CA LYS A 98 13.57 -13.78 1.99
C LYS A 98 12.92 -15.02 1.40
N TRP A 99 11.71 -14.90 0.87
CA TRP A 99 10.97 -16.02 0.29
C TRP A 99 11.58 -16.46 -1.05
N SER A 100 11.97 -15.51 -1.89
CA SER A 100 12.62 -15.75 -3.18
C SER A 100 13.95 -16.49 -3.02
N GLN A 101 14.83 -16.01 -2.12
CA GLN A 101 16.12 -16.65 -1.86
C GLN A 101 15.99 -18.09 -1.33
N LYS A 102 14.92 -18.36 -0.56
CA LYS A 102 14.67 -19.68 0.01
C LYS A 102 13.90 -20.62 -0.92
N GLY A 103 13.42 -20.12 -2.07
CA GLY A 103 12.48 -20.86 -2.91
C GLY A 103 11.21 -21.29 -2.15
N ALA A 104 10.75 -20.45 -1.21
CA ALA A 104 9.70 -20.82 -0.26
C ALA A 104 8.30 -20.89 -0.90
N PHE A 105 8.09 -20.22 -2.03
CA PHE A 105 6.81 -20.15 -2.73
C PHE A 105 7.00 -20.24 -4.26
N PRO A 106 5.94 -20.60 -5.00
CA PRO A 106 5.95 -20.59 -6.47
C PRO A 106 6.28 -19.21 -7.04
N LYS A 107 6.92 -19.19 -8.21
CA LYS A 107 7.32 -17.95 -8.90
C LYS A 107 6.12 -17.03 -9.15
N ASP A 108 5.01 -17.57 -9.65
CA ASP A 108 3.83 -16.77 -10.00
C ASP A 108 3.24 -16.03 -8.78
N PHE A 109 3.28 -16.66 -7.60
CA PHE A 109 2.88 -16.02 -6.35
C PHE A 109 3.83 -14.88 -5.98
N LEU A 110 5.15 -15.11 -6.06
CA LEU A 110 6.16 -14.10 -5.76
C LEU A 110 6.10 -12.91 -6.73
N ASP A 111 5.89 -13.18 -8.02
CA ASP A 111 5.71 -12.17 -9.05
C ASP A 111 4.47 -11.33 -8.75
N ALA A 112 3.32 -11.96 -8.47
CA ALA A 112 2.09 -11.25 -8.12
C ALA A 112 2.27 -10.38 -6.87
N TYR A 113 2.90 -10.92 -5.83
CA TYR A 113 3.19 -10.20 -4.59
C TYR A 113 4.11 -8.99 -4.82
N ALA A 114 5.21 -9.16 -5.55
CA ALA A 114 6.11 -8.06 -5.91
C ALA A 114 5.39 -6.99 -6.77
N SER A 115 4.56 -7.43 -7.71
CA SER A 115 3.74 -6.57 -8.59
C SER A 115 2.79 -5.68 -7.78
N MET A 116 2.19 -6.21 -6.69
CA MET A 116 1.39 -5.42 -5.75
C MET A 116 2.24 -4.41 -4.98
N LEU A 117 3.42 -4.81 -4.48
CA LEU A 117 4.32 -3.90 -3.75
C LEU A 117 4.80 -2.73 -4.61
N VAL A 118 5.14 -2.98 -5.88
CA VAL A 118 5.49 -1.92 -6.83
C VAL A 118 4.33 -0.95 -7.00
N ARG A 119 3.11 -1.45 -7.22
CA ARG A 119 1.93 -0.60 -7.36
C ARG A 119 1.60 0.19 -6.10
N ILE A 120 1.76 -0.37 -4.91
CA ILE A 120 1.61 0.38 -3.66
C ILE A 120 2.66 1.51 -3.59
N GLY A 121 3.90 1.24 -4.03
CA GLY A 121 4.96 2.25 -4.12
C GLY A 121 4.62 3.38 -5.09
N ILE A 122 4.15 3.05 -6.29
CA ILE A 122 3.68 4.02 -7.29
C ILE A 122 2.52 4.84 -6.71
N ALA A 123 1.49 4.19 -6.18
CA ALA A 123 0.34 4.87 -5.58
C ALA A 123 0.76 5.86 -4.48
N TRP A 124 1.75 5.49 -3.66
CA TRP A 124 2.29 6.38 -2.65
C TRP A 124 3.02 7.58 -3.24
N ASP A 125 3.83 7.36 -4.27
CA ASP A 125 4.52 8.45 -4.99
C ASP A 125 3.52 9.44 -5.61
N LEU A 126 2.44 8.95 -6.22
CA LEU A 126 1.37 9.78 -6.77
C LEU A 126 0.65 10.62 -5.70
N VAL A 127 0.42 10.06 -4.51
CA VAL A 127 -0.13 10.82 -3.37
C VAL A 127 0.80 11.94 -2.95
N LEU A 128 2.12 11.72 -3.00
CA LEU A 128 3.13 12.72 -2.66
C LEU A 128 3.28 13.80 -3.73
N ALA A 129 3.17 13.42 -5.01
CA ALA A 129 3.17 14.35 -6.13
C ALA A 129 1.94 15.26 -6.12
N GLY A 130 0.78 14.70 -5.78
CA GLY A 130 -0.46 15.43 -5.51
C GLY A 130 -1.16 15.98 -6.75
N ASP A 131 -0.83 15.47 -7.94
CA ASP A 131 -1.37 15.92 -9.23
C ASP A 131 -2.33 14.90 -9.90
N MET A 132 -2.57 13.76 -9.25
CA MET A 132 -3.42 12.69 -9.78
C MET A 132 -4.79 12.62 -9.09
N ASP A 133 -5.85 12.55 -9.88
CA ASP A 133 -7.23 12.58 -9.37
C ASP A 133 -7.73 11.19 -8.92
N SER A 134 -7.20 10.11 -9.49
CA SER A 134 -7.70 8.75 -9.31
C SER A 134 -6.58 7.76 -9.02
N ILE A 135 -6.11 7.72 -7.76
CA ILE A 135 -5.00 6.85 -7.34
C ILE A 135 -5.10 5.41 -7.89
N PRO A 136 -6.24 4.70 -7.82
CA PRO A 136 -6.31 3.33 -8.35
C PRO A 136 -6.10 3.24 -9.87
N GLU A 137 -6.68 4.16 -10.65
CA GLU A 137 -6.59 4.15 -12.11
C GLU A 137 -5.22 4.62 -12.59
N ASP A 138 -4.72 5.70 -12.01
CA ASP A 138 -3.44 6.31 -12.32
C ASP A 138 -2.27 5.39 -11.97
N THR A 139 -2.35 4.67 -10.84
CA THR A 139 -1.36 3.66 -10.47
C THR A 139 -1.26 2.55 -11.52
N GLU A 140 -2.39 2.08 -12.05
CA GLU A 140 -2.41 1.01 -13.04
C GLU A 140 -1.95 1.50 -14.42
N LEU A 141 -2.17 2.77 -14.75
CA LEU A 141 -1.63 3.39 -15.95
C LEU A 141 -0.10 3.49 -15.86
N GLU A 142 0.42 4.07 -14.79
CA GLU A 142 1.86 4.23 -14.55
C GLU A 142 2.60 2.88 -14.52
N PHE A 143 2.03 1.89 -13.83
CA PHE A 143 2.62 0.55 -13.79
C PHE A 143 2.72 -0.07 -15.19
N ARG A 144 1.69 0.07 -16.03
CA ARG A 144 1.72 -0.43 -17.42
C ARG A 144 2.75 0.29 -18.26
N MET A 145 2.93 1.60 -18.09
CA MET A 145 3.93 2.38 -18.82
C MET A 145 5.36 1.97 -18.47
N GLN A 146 5.62 1.56 -17.22
CA GLN A 146 6.94 1.10 -16.78
C GLN A 146 7.30 -0.31 -17.28
N GLN A 147 6.33 -1.05 -17.84
CA GLN A 147 6.53 -2.40 -18.40
C GLN A 147 6.69 -2.42 -19.93
N ALA A 148 6.44 -1.29 -20.60
CA ALA A 148 6.55 -1.13 -22.05
C ALA A 148 7.98 -0.77 -22.48
#